data_AF-K8GMQ8-F1
#
_entry.id   AF-K8GMQ8-F1
#
_cell.length_a   1.000
_cell.length_b   1.000
_cell.length_c   1.000
_cell.angle_alpha   90.00
_cell.angle_beta   90.00
_cell.angle_gamma   90.00
#
_symmetry.space_group_name_H-M   'P 1'
#
loop_
_entity.id
_entity.type
_entity.pdbx_description
1 polymer ?
#
loop_
_entity_poly.entity_id
_entity_poly.type
_entity_poly.pdbx_seq_one_letter_code
_entity_poly.pdbx_strand_id
1 'polypeptide(L)'
;MRFKRTSSIARKLPFFLCVLCVFGVVLHSNTSVAQSQSSPTSQQQPFSIDWNTIAQVATALGVGVATVSIYASYRLYQLTRRDEYVNNLRKSILLNQERCSRLNALINYELTNEMANCVVYAKDLEIPLNEIFVNFFNPPSSEKEVELTKHIEESFPSITVPIHSPLIEVYDSIMFDISSDLALYQIESPGFYRVMFSLRTLFTIIERQIKKILRDEDIWKKILVNLLDRKDIQSFDKLRYILTNVFIAVIQDQYLRATQKDIDNLLGISSIVSNAYLSLTEDKLVRFSKLEKQQNLIPTYGTETITADLQEADKCLRLLLNEEDLKKYRELVVRFDERNRSGESS
;
A
#
# COMPACT_ATOMS: atom_id res chain seq x y z
N MET A 1 -12.88 11.47 -27.89
CA MET A 1 -14.16 11.22 -27.19
C MET A 1 -14.36 12.31 -26.15
N ARG A 2 -15.41 13.14 -26.30
CA ARG A 2 -15.69 14.32 -25.45
C ARG A 2 -16.53 13.90 -24.24
N PHE A 3 -15.99 14.00 -23.03
CA PHE A 3 -16.78 13.89 -21.80
C PHE A 3 -17.48 15.23 -21.52
N LYS A 4 -18.82 15.24 -21.64
CA LYS A 4 -19.69 16.28 -21.10
C LYS A 4 -19.68 16.17 -19.57
N ARG A 5 -19.02 17.11 -18.89
CA ARG A 5 -19.33 17.47 -17.50
C ARG A 5 -20.60 18.33 -17.52
N THR A 6 -21.73 17.76 -17.12
CA THR A 6 -22.90 18.55 -16.73
C THR A 6 -23.04 18.53 -15.22
N SER A 7 -22.95 19.73 -14.66
CA SER A 7 -23.06 20.10 -13.26
C SER A 7 -24.33 19.58 -12.60
N SER A 8 -24.20 18.70 -11.60
CA SER A 8 -25.26 18.33 -10.66
C SER A 8 -25.28 19.28 -9.46
N ILE A 9 -25.32 20.59 -9.70
CA ILE A 9 -25.59 21.60 -8.66
C ILE A 9 -27.07 22.02 -8.67
N ALA A 10 -27.82 21.73 -9.74
CA ALA A 10 -29.21 22.15 -9.89
C ALA A 10 -30.26 21.30 -9.13
N ARG A 11 -29.89 20.20 -8.46
CA ARG A 11 -30.86 19.35 -7.72
C ARG A 11 -30.96 19.63 -6.22
N LYS A 12 -30.18 20.57 -5.67
CA LYS A 12 -30.21 20.93 -4.24
C LYS A 12 -30.94 22.25 -3.94
N LEU A 13 -31.67 22.81 -4.91
CA LEU A 13 -32.50 24.02 -4.70
C LEU A 13 -33.86 23.83 -3.98
N PRO A 14 -34.48 22.63 -3.82
CA PRO A 14 -35.83 22.58 -3.26
C PRO A 14 -35.87 22.83 -1.73
N PHE A 15 -34.74 22.71 -1.02
CA PHE A 15 -34.71 22.90 0.42
C PHE A 15 -34.64 24.37 0.84
N PHE A 16 -33.92 25.21 0.07
CA PHE A 16 -33.86 26.66 0.33
C PHE A 16 -35.18 27.37 0.02
N LEU A 17 -35.91 26.91 -1.00
CA LEU A 17 -37.25 27.41 -1.33
C LEU A 17 -38.28 27.06 -0.24
N CYS A 18 -38.17 25.88 0.41
CA CYS A 18 -39.07 25.50 1.50
C CYS A 18 -38.93 26.42 2.72
N VAL A 19 -37.71 26.85 3.07
CA VAL A 19 -37.48 27.76 4.20
C VAL A 19 -38.04 29.16 3.92
N LEU A 20 -37.94 29.65 2.67
CA LEU A 20 -38.54 30.93 2.27
C LEU A 20 -40.07 30.90 2.21
N CYS A 21 -40.69 29.77 1.84
CA CYS A 21 -42.14 29.63 1.84
C CYS A 21 -42.75 29.67 3.26
N VAL A 22 -42.07 29.13 4.28
CA VAL A 22 -42.53 29.23 5.67
C VAL A 22 -42.48 30.68 6.18
N PHE A 23 -41.47 31.46 5.78
CA PHE A 23 -41.41 32.89 6.11
C PHE A 23 -42.49 33.71 5.40
N GLY A 24 -42.87 33.36 4.16
CA GLY A 24 -43.94 34.03 3.41
C GLY A 24 -45.34 33.82 3.99
N VAL A 25 -45.64 32.62 4.51
CA VAL A 25 -46.97 32.30 5.06
C VAL A 25 -47.21 32.96 6.42
N VAL A 26 -46.16 33.11 7.25
CA VAL A 26 -46.29 33.74 8.57
C VAL A 26 -46.47 35.26 8.46
N LEU A 27 -45.89 35.91 7.44
CA LEU A 27 -46.08 37.35 7.19
C LEU A 27 -47.45 37.69 6.58
N HIS A 28 -48.10 36.77 5.87
CA HIS A 28 -49.44 36.99 5.28
C HIS A 28 -50.60 36.70 6.25
N SER A 29 -50.36 35.96 7.34
CA SER A 29 -51.42 35.56 8.28
C SER A 29 -51.81 36.64 9.30
N ASN A 30 -51.05 37.73 9.41
CA ASN A 30 -51.28 38.80 10.41
C ASN A 30 -51.89 40.09 9.84
N THR A 31 -52.26 40.15 8.56
CA THR A 31 -52.76 41.38 7.92
C THR A 31 -54.23 41.36 7.50
N SER A 32 -55.02 40.34 7.85
CA SER A 32 -56.42 40.23 7.40
C SER A 32 -57.45 40.27 8.53
N VAL A 33 -57.53 41.38 9.29
CA VAL A 33 -58.77 41.76 9.98
C VAL A 33 -58.87 43.29 10.04
N ALA A 34 -59.62 43.88 9.10
CA ALA A 34 -60.16 45.24 9.25
C ALA A 34 -61.45 45.45 8.44
N GLN A 35 -62.50 45.85 9.16
CA GLN A 35 -63.71 46.61 8.76
C GLN A 35 -64.91 45.88 8.11
N SER A 36 -66.03 45.75 8.83
CA SER A 36 -67.09 46.78 8.89
C SER A 36 -68.18 46.45 9.95
N GLN A 37 -68.71 47.51 10.58
CA GLN A 37 -69.58 47.59 11.76
C GLN A 37 -71.06 47.31 11.43
N SER A 38 -71.91 46.87 12.38
CA SER A 38 -72.73 47.79 13.21
C SER A 38 -73.25 47.21 14.54
N SER A 39 -72.83 47.85 15.65
CA SER A 39 -73.53 48.20 16.93
C SER A 39 -74.19 47.12 17.85
N PRO A 40 -74.34 47.38 19.17
CA PRO A 40 -73.47 48.13 20.10
C PRO A 40 -73.22 47.39 21.44
N THR A 41 -72.41 48.01 22.29
CA THR A 41 -72.21 47.76 23.74
C THR A 41 -71.38 46.53 24.14
N SER A 42 -70.06 46.73 24.24
CA SER A 42 -69.27 46.20 25.35
C SER A 42 -67.90 46.88 25.41
N GLN A 43 -67.38 46.97 26.62
CA GLN A 43 -66.17 47.65 27.05
C GLN A 43 -64.98 47.43 26.10
N GLN A 44 -64.34 48.51 25.66
CA GLN A 44 -63.04 48.47 25.00
C GLN A 44 -61.97 48.04 26.02
N GLN A 45 -61.60 46.76 26.02
CA GLN A 45 -60.31 46.35 26.57
C GLN A 45 -59.20 46.71 25.57
N PRO A 46 -58.05 47.23 26.03
CA PRO A 46 -56.90 47.42 25.16
C PRO A 46 -56.43 46.04 24.67
N PHE A 47 -56.24 45.89 23.36
CA PHE A 47 -55.54 44.74 22.78
C PHE A 47 -54.09 44.76 23.27
N SER A 48 -53.80 44.13 24.41
CA SER A 48 -52.43 43.85 24.81
C SER A 48 -51.94 42.65 24.00
N ILE A 49 -51.10 42.93 22.99
CA ILE A 49 -50.31 41.90 22.33
C ILE A 49 -49.49 41.20 23.41
N ASP A 50 -49.75 39.92 23.62
CA ASP A 50 -48.98 39.12 24.57
C ASP A 50 -47.59 38.84 23.97
N TRP A 51 -46.67 39.77 24.22
CA TRP A 51 -45.27 39.70 23.82
C TRP A 51 -44.61 38.40 24.28
N ASN A 52 -45.13 37.77 25.34
CA ASN A 52 -44.64 36.49 25.83
C ASN A 52 -45.00 35.36 24.85
N THR A 53 -46.20 35.37 24.26
CA THR A 53 -46.58 34.38 23.24
C THR A 53 -45.75 34.54 21.97
N ILE A 54 -45.51 35.79 21.51
CA ILE A 54 -44.67 36.06 20.33
C ILE A 54 -43.22 35.65 20.60
N ALA A 55 -42.68 35.95 21.78
CA ALA A 55 -41.34 35.54 22.16
C ALA A 55 -41.21 34.01 22.20
N GLN A 56 -42.20 33.29 22.72
CA GLN A 56 -42.21 31.82 22.74
C GLN A 56 -42.25 31.21 21.34
N VAL A 57 -43.08 31.74 20.44
CA VAL A 57 -43.13 31.31 19.03
C VAL A 57 -41.82 31.60 18.31
N ALA A 58 -41.25 32.80 18.49
CA ALA A 58 -39.95 33.17 17.91
C ALA A 58 -38.80 32.29 18.45
N THR A 59 -38.82 31.96 19.74
CA THR A 59 -37.82 31.09 20.36
C THR A 59 -37.96 29.65 19.86
N ALA A 60 -39.18 29.12 19.75
CA ALA A 60 -39.45 27.80 19.21
C ALA A 60 -39.04 27.67 17.73
N LEU A 61 -39.32 28.70 16.92
CA LEU A 61 -38.86 28.78 15.52
C LEU A 61 -37.34 28.86 15.45
N GLY A 62 -36.70 29.67 16.30
CA GLY A 62 -35.24 29.79 16.38
C GLY A 62 -34.56 28.46 16.72
N VAL A 63 -35.08 27.73 17.71
CA VAL A 63 -34.59 26.39 18.07
C VAL A 63 -34.81 25.39 16.94
N GLY A 64 -35.96 25.45 16.26
CA GLY A 64 -36.25 24.60 15.10
C GLY A 64 -35.25 24.81 13.95
N VAL A 65 -35.01 26.07 13.56
CA VAL A 65 -34.05 26.43 12.51
C VAL A 65 -32.63 26.04 12.88
N ALA A 66 -32.22 26.28 14.14
CA ALA A 66 -30.89 25.90 14.62
C ALA A 66 -30.69 24.38 14.57
N THR A 67 -31.68 23.60 15.03
CA THR A 67 -31.63 22.14 15.03
C THR A 67 -31.53 21.57 13.61
N VAL A 68 -32.35 22.08 12.68
CA VAL A 68 -32.29 21.67 11.26
C VAL A 68 -30.95 22.06 10.63
N SER A 69 -30.42 23.24 10.95
CA SER A 69 -29.12 23.71 10.43
C SER A 69 -27.95 22.89 10.94
N ILE A 70 -27.95 22.52 12.23
CA ILE A 70 -26.95 21.64 12.84
C ILE A 70 -27.05 20.24 12.21
N TYR A 71 -28.25 19.71 12.07
CA TYR A 71 -28.47 18.41 11.43
C TYR A 71 -27.99 18.39 9.98
N ALA A 72 -28.31 19.43 9.20
CA ALA A 72 -27.87 19.58 7.82
C ALA A 72 -26.34 19.69 7.74
N SER A 73 -25.71 20.50 8.61
CA SER A 73 -24.25 20.65 8.67
C SER A 73 -23.55 19.36 9.05
N TYR A 74 -24.09 18.62 10.02
CA TYR A 74 -23.59 17.31 10.42
C TYR A 74 -23.69 16.28 9.29
N ARG A 75 -24.83 16.26 8.57
CA ARG A 75 -25.00 15.40 7.38
C ARG A 75 -24.02 15.76 6.28
N LEU A 76 -23.81 17.04 6.03
CA LEU A 76 -22.87 17.52 5.01
C LEU A 76 -21.43 17.15 5.37
N TYR A 77 -21.05 17.33 6.63
CA TYR A 77 -19.76 16.90 7.16
C TYR A 77 -19.54 15.38 7.02
N GLN A 78 -20.56 14.56 7.34
CA GLN A 78 -20.47 13.11 7.14
C GLN A 78 -20.29 12.74 5.66
N LEU A 79 -21.00 13.40 4.75
CA LEU A 79 -20.87 13.16 3.31
C LEU A 79 -19.47 13.54 2.82
N THR A 80 -18.95 14.71 3.20
CA THR A 80 -17.59 15.13 2.81
C THR A 80 -16.54 14.14 3.29
N ARG A 81 -16.60 13.71 4.55
CA ARG A 81 -15.65 12.73 5.12
C ARG A 81 -15.76 11.36 4.45
N ARG A 82 -16.98 10.95 4.08
CA ARG A 82 -17.23 9.71 3.34
C ARG A 82 -16.56 9.76 1.96
N ASP A 83 -16.78 10.85 1.23
CA ASP A 83 -16.26 11.02 -0.13
C ASP A 83 -14.72 11.14 -0.11
N GLU A 84 -14.16 11.81 0.89
CA GLU A 84 -12.71 11.88 1.11
C GLU A 84 -12.10 10.50 1.38
N TYR A 85 -12.68 9.71 2.30
CA TYR A 85 -12.23 8.34 2.56
C TYR A 85 -12.23 7.47 1.29
N VAL A 86 -13.35 7.45 0.55
CA VAL A 86 -13.47 6.61 -0.66
C VAL A 86 -12.47 7.05 -1.73
N ASN A 87 -12.32 8.35 -1.96
CA ASN A 87 -11.37 8.87 -2.93
C ASN A 87 -9.93 8.55 -2.55
N ASN A 88 -9.57 8.71 -1.27
CA ASN A 88 -8.24 8.38 -0.78
C ASN A 88 -7.96 6.88 -0.91
N LEU A 89 -8.88 6.01 -0.50
CA LEU A 89 -8.70 4.56 -0.61
C LEU A 89 -8.49 4.12 -2.06
N ARG A 90 -9.32 4.60 -3.00
CA ARG A 90 -9.15 4.28 -4.43
C ARG A 90 -7.83 4.79 -4.98
N LYS A 91 -7.43 6.01 -4.60
CA LYS A 91 -6.14 6.57 -4.99
C LYS A 91 -4.98 5.71 -4.46
N SER A 92 -5.03 5.31 -3.18
CA SER A 92 -4.00 4.46 -2.57
C SER A 92 -3.96 3.06 -3.18
N ILE A 93 -5.10 2.47 -3.56
CA ILE A 93 -5.13 1.19 -4.30
C ILE A 93 -4.34 1.33 -5.61
N LEU A 94 -4.67 2.34 -6.43
CA LEU A 94 -4.03 2.54 -7.73
C LEU A 94 -2.53 2.84 -7.60
N LEU A 95 -2.15 3.73 -6.68
CA LEU A 95 -0.75 4.06 -6.44
C LEU A 95 0.05 2.87 -5.96
N ASN A 96 -0.51 2.06 -5.04
CA ASN A 96 0.20 0.89 -4.55
C ASN A 96 0.33 -0.21 -5.62
N GLN A 97 -0.65 -0.38 -6.50
CA GLN A 97 -0.51 -1.27 -7.66
C GLN A 97 0.63 -0.82 -8.58
N GLU A 98 0.69 0.47 -8.91
CA GLU A 98 1.77 1.04 -9.72
C GLU A 98 3.13 0.84 -9.06
N ARG A 99 3.24 1.16 -7.77
CA ARG A 99 4.47 0.99 -6.99
C ARG A 99 4.93 -0.46 -6.93
N CYS A 100 4.03 -1.42 -6.70
CA CYS A 100 4.38 -2.84 -6.71
C CYS A 100 4.83 -3.32 -8.09
N SER A 101 4.22 -2.83 -9.16
CA SER A 101 4.69 -3.10 -10.53
C SER A 101 6.09 -2.53 -10.76
N ARG A 102 6.38 -1.32 -10.28
CA ARG A 102 7.71 -0.71 -10.34
C ARG A 102 8.75 -1.50 -9.53
N LEU A 103 8.41 -1.95 -8.32
CA LEU A 103 9.29 -2.80 -7.51
C LEU A 103 9.63 -4.11 -8.23
N ASN A 104 8.62 -4.77 -8.83
CA ASN A 104 8.83 -5.98 -9.61
C ASN A 104 9.75 -5.74 -10.82
N ALA A 105 9.63 -4.59 -11.48
CA ALA A 105 10.52 -4.25 -12.59
C ALA A 105 11.97 -4.05 -12.11
N LEU A 106 12.16 -3.37 -10.98
CA LEU A 106 13.50 -3.07 -10.43
C LEU A 106 14.22 -4.32 -9.91
N ILE A 107 13.50 -5.27 -9.31
CA ILE A 107 14.10 -6.38 -8.56
C ILE A 107 14.81 -7.42 -9.42
N ASN A 108 14.55 -7.42 -10.73
CA ASN A 108 15.17 -8.32 -11.68
C ASN A 108 16.64 -7.97 -11.84
N TYR A 109 17.05 -7.40 -12.97
CA TYR A 109 18.48 -7.28 -13.30
C TYR A 109 19.12 -6.07 -12.62
N GLU A 110 18.43 -4.93 -12.62
CA GLU A 110 18.98 -3.62 -12.27
C GLU A 110 19.39 -3.54 -10.80
N LEU A 111 18.48 -3.90 -9.88
CA LEU A 111 18.78 -3.89 -8.45
C LEU A 111 19.88 -4.89 -8.09
N THR A 112 19.82 -6.10 -8.67
CA THR A 112 20.81 -7.15 -8.44
C THR A 112 22.21 -6.72 -8.92
N ASN A 113 22.29 -6.17 -10.14
CA ASN A 113 23.53 -5.66 -10.70
C ASN A 113 24.10 -4.52 -9.86
N GLU A 114 23.27 -3.57 -9.45
CA GLU A 114 23.69 -2.44 -8.63
C GLU A 114 24.24 -2.91 -7.27
N MET A 115 23.51 -3.78 -6.56
CA MET A 115 23.96 -4.32 -5.28
C MET A 115 25.26 -5.13 -5.43
N ALA A 116 25.37 -5.96 -6.46
CA ALA A 116 26.57 -6.73 -6.73
C ALA A 116 27.78 -5.82 -7.02
N ASN A 117 27.59 -4.75 -7.79
CA ASN A 117 28.63 -3.76 -8.03
C ASN A 117 29.05 -3.04 -6.73
N CYS A 118 28.10 -2.62 -5.89
CA CYS A 118 28.42 -2.00 -4.61
C CYS A 118 29.32 -2.88 -3.73
N VAL A 119 29.08 -4.19 -3.72
CA VAL A 119 29.90 -5.13 -2.92
C VAL A 119 31.22 -5.42 -3.59
N VAL A 120 31.23 -5.87 -4.84
CA VAL A 120 32.45 -6.34 -5.52
C VAL A 120 33.48 -5.21 -5.71
N TYR A 121 33.04 -3.97 -5.92
CA TYR A 121 33.91 -2.81 -6.07
C TYR A 121 34.12 -2.03 -4.77
N ALA A 122 33.73 -2.59 -3.62
CA ALA A 122 33.99 -1.97 -2.33
C ALA A 122 35.49 -1.88 -2.04
N LYS A 123 35.92 -0.77 -1.44
CA LYS A 123 37.30 -0.57 -0.99
C LYS A 123 37.76 -1.66 -0.02
N ASP A 124 36.86 -2.14 0.83
CA ASP A 124 37.14 -3.16 1.83
C ASP A 124 37.54 -4.51 1.20
N LEU A 125 37.07 -4.78 -0.02
CA LEU A 125 37.42 -5.99 -0.78
C LEU A 125 38.56 -5.76 -1.78
N GLU A 126 39.00 -4.52 -2.00
CA GLU A 126 40.03 -4.20 -2.99
C GLU A 126 41.37 -4.87 -2.68
N ILE A 127 41.85 -4.72 -1.45
CA ILE A 127 43.13 -5.32 -1.01
C ILE A 127 43.08 -6.85 -1.03
N PRO A 128 42.12 -7.52 -0.34
CA PRO A 128 42.03 -8.98 -0.33
C PRO A 128 41.90 -9.59 -1.74
N LEU A 129 41.05 -9.02 -2.59
CA LEU A 129 40.87 -9.54 -3.94
C LEU A 129 42.09 -9.29 -4.83
N ASN A 130 42.79 -8.19 -4.65
CA ASN A 130 44.01 -7.91 -5.40
C ASN A 130 45.16 -8.83 -4.98
N GLU A 131 45.30 -9.12 -3.67
CA GLU A 131 46.24 -10.12 -3.17
C GLU A 131 45.96 -11.50 -3.78
N ILE A 132 44.69 -11.92 -3.79
CA ILE A 132 44.26 -13.16 -4.45
C ILE A 132 44.61 -13.14 -5.95
N PHE A 133 44.33 -12.04 -6.64
CA PHE A 133 44.63 -11.90 -8.06
C PHE A 133 46.14 -12.04 -8.35
N VAL A 134 46.99 -11.29 -7.63
CA VAL A 134 48.44 -11.31 -7.82
C VAL A 134 49.04 -12.67 -7.48
N ASN A 135 48.59 -13.33 -6.42
CA ASN A 135 49.20 -14.58 -5.97
C ASN A 135 48.75 -15.80 -6.80
N PHE A 136 47.48 -15.82 -7.24
CA PHE A 136 46.87 -17.02 -7.79
C PHE A 136 46.45 -16.90 -9.26
N PHE A 137 46.06 -15.71 -9.71
CA PHE A 137 45.60 -15.49 -11.09
C PHE A 137 46.70 -14.92 -12.01
N ASN A 138 47.81 -14.40 -11.47
CA ASN A 138 48.89 -13.79 -12.25
C ASN A 138 50.31 -14.18 -11.77
N PRO A 139 51.00 -15.17 -12.39
CA PRO A 139 50.62 -15.86 -13.60
C PRO A 139 49.57 -16.96 -13.34
N PRO A 140 48.68 -17.23 -14.31
CA PRO A 140 47.65 -18.25 -14.19
C PRO A 140 48.30 -19.64 -14.09
N SER A 141 47.98 -20.38 -13.02
CA SER A 141 48.42 -21.76 -12.83
C SER A 141 47.32 -22.57 -12.15
N SER A 142 46.92 -23.68 -12.78
CA SER A 142 45.93 -24.62 -12.26
C SER A 142 46.46 -25.46 -11.09
N GLU A 143 47.78 -25.47 -10.84
CA GLU A 143 48.38 -26.22 -9.72
C GLU A 143 48.16 -25.55 -8.36
N LYS A 144 47.54 -24.36 -8.34
CA LYS A 144 47.39 -23.52 -7.14
C LYS A 144 46.03 -23.64 -6.43
N GLU A 145 45.15 -24.56 -6.83
CA GLU A 145 43.80 -24.67 -6.25
C GLU A 145 43.81 -24.96 -4.75
N VAL A 146 44.64 -25.92 -4.33
CA VAL A 146 44.80 -26.30 -2.91
C VAL A 146 45.38 -25.14 -2.10
N GLU A 147 46.33 -24.40 -2.66
CA GLU A 147 46.95 -23.23 -2.02
C GLU A 147 45.96 -22.06 -1.90
N LEU A 148 45.18 -21.79 -2.95
CA LEU A 148 44.12 -20.78 -2.95
C LEU A 148 43.05 -21.11 -1.91
N THR A 149 42.59 -22.36 -1.88
CA THR A 149 41.56 -22.82 -0.95
C THR A 149 42.01 -22.59 0.49
N LYS A 150 43.23 -23.03 0.82
CA LYS A 150 43.82 -22.81 2.13
C LYS A 150 43.94 -21.32 2.47
N HIS A 151 44.45 -20.51 1.55
CA HIS A 151 44.60 -19.07 1.76
C HIS A 151 43.26 -18.37 2.03
N ILE A 152 42.24 -18.69 1.24
CA ILE A 152 40.89 -18.13 1.39
C ILE A 152 40.23 -18.60 2.68
N GLU A 153 40.42 -19.86 3.10
CA GLU A 153 39.89 -20.35 4.38
C GLU A 153 40.53 -19.66 5.59
N GLU A 154 41.83 -19.38 5.53
CA GLU A 154 42.60 -18.81 6.64
C GLU A 154 42.47 -17.28 6.74
N SER A 155 42.28 -16.58 5.62
CA SER A 155 42.48 -15.11 5.57
C SER A 155 41.41 -14.30 4.84
N PHE A 156 40.40 -14.93 4.24
CA PHE A 156 39.35 -14.17 3.55
C PHE A 156 38.50 -13.38 4.56
N PRO A 157 38.31 -12.06 4.36
CA PRO A 157 37.64 -11.22 5.33
C PRO A 157 36.12 -11.38 5.31
N SER A 158 35.49 -11.07 6.43
CA SER A 158 34.04 -10.94 6.50
C SER A 158 33.52 -9.75 5.68
N ILE A 159 32.43 -9.98 4.96
CA ILE A 159 31.88 -9.00 4.02
C ILE A 159 30.81 -8.15 4.72
N THR A 160 31.24 -7.02 5.25
CA THR A 160 30.37 -6.07 5.99
C THR A 160 30.01 -4.83 5.17
N VAL A 161 30.31 -4.83 3.87
CA VAL A 161 30.15 -3.68 2.97
C VAL A 161 28.73 -3.10 3.06
N PRO A 162 28.58 -1.78 3.31
CA PRO A 162 27.29 -1.11 3.23
C PRO A 162 26.82 -1.09 1.78
N ILE A 163 25.65 -1.68 1.52
CA ILE A 163 25.07 -1.73 0.18
C ILE A 163 24.09 -0.56 0.07
N HIS A 164 24.56 0.53 -0.50
CA HIS A 164 23.81 1.77 -0.68
C HIS A 164 24.12 2.38 -2.04
N SER A 165 23.07 2.74 -2.77
CA SER A 165 23.17 3.38 -4.08
C SER A 165 21.89 4.16 -4.39
N PRO A 166 21.91 5.08 -5.37
CA PRO A 166 20.71 5.81 -5.77
C PRO A 166 19.54 4.91 -6.18
N LEU A 167 19.82 3.76 -6.80
CA LEU A 167 18.76 2.82 -7.19
C LEU A 167 18.13 2.13 -5.97
N ILE A 168 18.95 1.80 -4.97
CA ILE A 168 18.50 1.21 -3.70
C ILE A 168 17.69 2.25 -2.91
N GLU A 169 18.11 3.52 -2.91
CA GLU A 169 17.32 4.61 -2.31
C GLU A 169 15.94 4.77 -2.97
N VAL A 170 15.86 4.65 -4.30
CA VAL A 170 14.58 4.66 -5.02
C VAL A 170 13.72 3.47 -4.61
N TYR A 171 14.30 2.28 -4.51
CA TYR A 171 13.60 1.07 -4.05
C TYR A 171 13.06 1.25 -2.62
N ASP A 172 13.91 1.69 -1.69
CA ASP A 172 13.57 1.95 -0.29
C ASP A 172 12.50 3.04 -0.16
N SER A 173 12.56 4.09 -0.98
CA SER A 173 11.55 5.15 -1.02
C SER A 173 10.20 4.61 -1.47
N ILE A 174 10.14 3.75 -2.49
CA ILE A 174 8.88 3.13 -2.92
C ILE A 174 8.31 2.23 -1.81
N MET A 175 9.17 1.46 -1.15
CA MET A 175 8.80 0.60 -0.02
C MET A 175 8.28 1.40 1.18
N PHE A 176 8.91 2.54 1.48
CA PHE A 176 8.46 3.48 2.50
C PHE A 176 7.10 4.08 2.17
N ASP A 177 6.92 4.56 0.94
CA ASP A 177 5.67 5.13 0.44
C ASP A 177 4.49 4.15 0.56
N ILE A 178 4.71 2.88 0.16
CA ILE A 178 3.70 1.81 0.34
C ILE A 178 3.36 1.69 1.84
N SER A 179 4.37 1.66 2.71
CA SER A 179 4.17 1.51 4.16
C SER A 179 3.34 2.66 4.74
N SER A 180 3.68 3.89 4.36
CA SER A 180 3.02 5.10 4.83
C SER A 180 1.56 5.13 4.39
N ASP A 181 1.29 4.82 3.13
CA ASP A 181 -0.08 4.77 2.60
C ASP A 181 -0.90 3.66 3.24
N LEU A 182 -0.31 2.47 3.45
CA LEU A 182 -1.02 1.32 4.03
C LEU A 182 -1.36 1.52 5.50
N ALA A 183 -0.55 2.25 6.27
CA ALA A 183 -0.80 2.50 7.70
C ALA A 183 -2.19 3.13 7.95
N LEU A 184 -2.68 3.94 7.01
CA LEU A 184 -4.01 4.56 7.08
C LEU A 184 -5.15 3.52 7.03
N TYR A 185 -4.92 2.38 6.39
CA TYR A 185 -5.94 1.37 6.11
C TYR A 185 -5.86 0.15 7.03
N GLN A 186 -4.88 0.08 7.93
CA GLN A 186 -4.76 -1.02 8.88
C GLN A 186 -6.04 -1.23 9.70
N ILE A 187 -6.69 -0.12 10.10
CA ILE A 187 -7.97 -0.15 10.82
C ILE A 187 -9.13 -0.04 9.84
N GLU A 188 -9.01 0.76 8.78
CA GLU A 188 -10.15 1.11 7.94
C GLU A 188 -10.53 0.06 6.90
N SER A 189 -9.56 -0.69 6.41
CA SER A 189 -9.71 -1.75 5.42
C SER A 189 -8.68 -2.86 5.67
N PRO A 190 -8.80 -3.59 6.80
CA PRO A 190 -7.74 -4.49 7.28
C PRO A 190 -7.41 -5.65 6.33
N GLY A 191 -8.36 -6.14 5.54
CA GLY A 191 -8.16 -7.17 4.51
C GLY A 191 -7.32 -6.65 3.34
N PHE A 192 -7.64 -5.45 2.82
CA PHE A 192 -6.79 -4.78 1.83
C PHE A 192 -5.39 -4.50 2.37
N TYR A 193 -5.31 -3.96 3.59
CA TYR A 193 -4.04 -3.69 4.26
C TYR A 193 -3.16 -4.94 4.32
N ARG A 194 -3.69 -6.09 4.77
CA ARG A 194 -2.94 -7.34 4.86
C ARG A 194 -2.40 -7.81 3.53
N VAL A 195 -3.22 -7.80 2.48
CA VAL A 195 -2.78 -8.24 1.15
C VAL A 195 -1.61 -7.41 0.63
N MET A 196 -1.70 -6.09 0.78
CA MET A 196 -0.63 -5.20 0.35
C MET A 196 0.60 -5.27 1.27
N PHE A 197 0.38 -5.47 2.58
CA PHE A 197 1.45 -5.67 3.55
C PHE A 197 2.22 -6.97 3.28
N SER A 198 1.53 -8.05 2.90
CA SER A 198 2.13 -9.32 2.47
C SER A 198 3.03 -9.13 1.24
N LEU A 199 2.56 -8.41 0.23
CA LEU A 199 3.33 -8.13 -0.98
C LEU A 199 4.57 -7.28 -0.69
N ARG A 200 4.43 -6.23 0.13
CA ARG A 200 5.58 -5.46 0.65
C ARG A 200 6.55 -6.38 1.39
N THR A 201 6.07 -7.23 2.29
CA THR A 201 6.90 -8.12 3.09
C THR A 201 7.73 -9.06 2.20
N LEU A 202 7.14 -9.57 1.11
CA LEU A 202 7.88 -10.37 0.12
C LEU A 202 9.03 -9.56 -0.50
N PHE A 203 8.78 -8.33 -0.96
CA PHE A 203 9.82 -7.47 -1.53
C PHE A 203 10.95 -7.16 -0.54
N THR A 204 10.64 -6.98 0.75
CA THR A 204 11.66 -6.85 1.80
C THR A 204 12.47 -8.13 2.00
N ILE A 205 11.84 -9.30 1.94
CA ILE A 205 12.53 -10.59 2.07
C ILE A 205 13.50 -10.79 0.89
N ILE A 206 13.07 -10.50 -0.33
CA ILE A 206 13.90 -10.62 -1.54
C ILE A 206 15.14 -9.74 -1.43
N GLU A 207 14.95 -8.46 -1.14
CA GLU A 207 16.06 -7.50 -0.99
C GLU A 207 17.07 -7.96 0.08
N ARG A 208 16.57 -8.41 1.25
CA ARG A 208 17.44 -8.94 2.32
C ARG A 208 18.19 -10.19 1.89
N GLN A 209 17.54 -11.09 1.16
CA GLN A 209 18.16 -12.34 0.71
C GLN A 209 19.23 -12.06 -0.35
N ILE A 210 19.00 -11.12 -1.27
CA ILE A 210 20.04 -10.65 -2.21
C ILE A 210 21.25 -10.13 -1.44
N LYS A 211 21.03 -9.23 -0.46
CA LYS A 211 22.09 -8.70 0.40
C LYS A 211 22.82 -9.81 1.18
N LYS A 212 22.09 -10.84 1.63
CA LYS A 212 22.64 -12.00 2.33
C LYS A 212 23.57 -12.81 1.41
N ILE A 213 23.11 -13.17 0.20
CA ILE A 213 23.90 -13.91 -0.80
C ILE A 213 25.19 -13.15 -1.15
N LEU A 214 25.09 -11.83 -1.39
CA LEU A 214 26.25 -11.01 -1.73
C LEU A 214 27.29 -10.89 -0.60
N ARG A 215 26.88 -11.11 0.65
CA ARG A 215 27.73 -11.05 1.84
C ARG A 215 28.11 -12.43 2.37
N ASP A 216 27.66 -13.50 1.71
CA ASP A 216 27.91 -14.87 2.13
C ASP A 216 29.34 -15.26 1.77
N GLU A 217 30.18 -15.41 2.80
CA GLU A 217 31.59 -15.74 2.63
C GLU A 217 31.75 -17.07 1.87
N ASP A 218 30.99 -18.11 2.21
CA ASP A 218 31.14 -19.43 1.58
C ASP A 218 30.80 -19.40 0.09
N ILE A 219 29.85 -18.57 -0.32
CA ILE A 219 29.56 -18.33 -1.74
C ILE A 219 30.76 -17.66 -2.42
N TRP A 220 31.34 -16.62 -1.81
CA TRP A 220 32.55 -15.97 -2.33
C TRP A 220 33.72 -16.93 -2.50
N LYS A 221 34.02 -17.74 -1.46
CA LYS A 221 35.11 -18.72 -1.48
C LYS A 221 34.93 -19.72 -2.63
N LYS A 222 33.72 -20.28 -2.77
CA LYS A 222 33.37 -21.21 -3.86
C LYS A 222 33.52 -20.57 -5.24
N ILE A 223 33.05 -19.33 -5.42
CA ILE A 223 33.18 -18.62 -6.69
C ILE A 223 34.66 -18.41 -7.02
N LEU A 224 35.46 -17.92 -6.09
CA LEU A 224 36.88 -17.64 -6.32
C LEU A 224 37.67 -18.89 -6.71
N VAL A 225 37.43 -20.03 -6.03
CA VAL A 225 38.04 -21.31 -6.39
C VAL A 225 37.62 -21.74 -7.80
N ASN A 226 36.32 -21.68 -8.12
CA ASN A 226 35.80 -22.02 -9.45
C ASN A 226 36.34 -21.12 -10.57
N LEU A 227 36.78 -19.90 -10.25
CA LEU A 227 37.35 -18.98 -11.23
C LEU A 227 38.82 -19.27 -11.55
N LEU A 228 39.55 -20.04 -10.74
CA LEU A 228 41.00 -20.22 -10.88
C LEU A 228 41.42 -20.80 -12.24
N ASP A 229 40.61 -21.70 -12.81
CA ASP A 229 40.89 -22.34 -14.11
C ASP A 229 40.61 -21.42 -15.32
N ARG A 230 40.07 -20.22 -15.09
CA ARG A 230 39.68 -19.30 -16.15
C ARG A 230 40.86 -18.49 -16.68
N LYS A 231 41.33 -18.87 -17.87
CA LYS A 231 42.44 -18.21 -18.58
C LYS A 231 42.13 -16.78 -19.08
N ASP A 232 40.87 -16.36 -19.07
CA ASP A 232 40.44 -15.03 -19.50
C ASP A 232 40.57 -13.94 -18.42
N ILE A 233 41.00 -14.29 -17.20
CA ILE A 233 41.23 -13.35 -16.09
C ILE A 233 42.66 -12.78 -16.18
N GLN A 234 42.85 -11.78 -17.04
CA GLN A 234 44.16 -11.18 -17.29
C GLN A 234 44.46 -9.90 -16.47
N SER A 235 43.46 -9.37 -15.76
CA SER A 235 43.59 -8.17 -14.94
C SER A 235 42.68 -8.22 -13.73
N PHE A 236 43.01 -7.43 -12.72
CA PHE A 236 42.20 -7.28 -11.52
C PHE A 236 40.79 -6.75 -11.83
N ASP A 237 40.67 -5.80 -12.75
CA ASP A 237 39.37 -5.29 -13.22
C ASP A 237 38.54 -6.39 -13.88
N LYS A 238 39.18 -7.28 -14.65
CA LYS A 238 38.50 -8.39 -15.28
C LYS A 238 38.01 -9.42 -14.27
N LEU A 239 38.78 -9.68 -13.20
CA LEU A 239 38.34 -10.52 -12.08
C LEU A 239 37.08 -9.93 -11.42
N ARG A 240 37.09 -8.65 -11.06
CA ARG A 240 35.93 -7.96 -10.48
C ARG A 240 34.71 -8.00 -11.39
N TYR A 241 34.88 -7.71 -12.67
CA TYR A 241 33.80 -7.81 -13.66
C TYR A 241 33.19 -9.22 -13.73
N ILE A 242 34.03 -10.27 -13.73
CA ILE A 242 33.55 -11.65 -13.75
C ILE A 242 32.83 -12.00 -12.45
N LEU A 243 33.38 -11.62 -11.29
CA LEU A 243 32.74 -11.83 -9.99
C LEU A 243 31.34 -11.21 -9.95
N THR A 244 31.19 -9.95 -10.36
CA THR A 244 29.89 -9.28 -10.47
C THR A 244 28.92 -10.09 -11.31
N ASN A 245 29.33 -10.53 -12.51
CA ASN A 245 28.46 -11.31 -13.38
C ASN A 245 28.08 -12.68 -12.80
N VAL A 246 29.00 -13.35 -12.10
CA VAL A 246 28.69 -14.62 -11.43
C VAL A 246 27.68 -14.40 -10.31
N PHE A 247 27.83 -13.36 -9.48
CA PHE A 247 26.84 -13.04 -8.46
C PHE A 247 25.47 -12.73 -9.06
N ILE A 248 25.43 -11.92 -10.12
CA ILE A 248 24.18 -11.64 -10.84
C ILE A 248 23.57 -12.96 -11.32
N ALA A 249 24.33 -13.82 -11.98
CA ALA A 249 23.83 -15.10 -12.47
C ALA A 249 23.32 -16.01 -11.34
N VAL A 250 24.03 -16.12 -10.23
CA VAL A 250 23.61 -16.89 -9.05
C VAL A 250 22.29 -16.36 -8.51
N ILE A 251 22.18 -15.05 -8.31
CA ILE A 251 20.97 -14.42 -7.76
C ILE A 251 19.80 -14.54 -8.74
N GLN A 252 20.01 -14.29 -10.04
CA GLN A 252 18.97 -14.41 -11.05
C GLN A 252 18.47 -15.86 -11.16
N ASP A 253 19.38 -16.80 -11.39
CA ASP A 253 19.02 -18.15 -11.81
C ASP A 253 18.60 -19.04 -10.64
N GLN A 254 19.24 -18.90 -9.48
CA GLN A 254 18.96 -19.75 -8.33
C GLN A 254 17.84 -19.18 -7.46
N TYR A 255 17.81 -17.85 -7.28
CA TYR A 255 16.89 -17.23 -6.33
C TYR A 255 15.69 -16.54 -7.03
N LEU A 256 15.94 -15.52 -7.85
CA LEU A 256 14.87 -14.70 -8.40
C LEU A 256 13.94 -15.45 -9.35
N ARG A 257 14.43 -16.41 -10.13
CA ARG A 257 13.57 -17.27 -10.96
C ARG A 257 12.53 -18.03 -10.13
N ALA A 258 12.91 -18.55 -8.96
CA ALA A 258 11.99 -19.23 -8.06
C ALA A 258 11.00 -18.23 -7.45
N THR A 259 11.51 -17.11 -6.95
CA THR A 259 10.69 -16.10 -6.26
C THR A 259 9.77 -15.33 -7.20
N GLN A 260 10.06 -15.24 -8.51
CA GLN A 260 9.20 -14.53 -9.47
C GLN A 260 7.78 -15.10 -9.48
N LYS A 261 7.65 -16.43 -9.37
CA LYS A 261 6.33 -17.07 -9.29
C LYS A 261 5.54 -16.64 -8.05
N ASP A 262 6.24 -16.37 -6.95
CA ASP A 262 5.64 -15.89 -5.70
C ASP A 262 5.22 -14.43 -5.81
N ILE A 263 6.04 -13.60 -6.46
CA ILE A 263 5.68 -12.22 -6.81
C ILE A 263 4.43 -12.22 -7.69
N ASP A 264 4.39 -13.04 -8.74
CA ASP A 264 3.26 -13.13 -9.66
C ASP A 264 1.97 -13.56 -8.95
N ASN A 265 2.06 -14.53 -8.03
CA ASN A 265 0.91 -14.95 -7.22
C ASN A 265 0.40 -13.82 -6.32
N LEU A 266 1.27 -13.11 -5.60
CA LEU A 266 0.86 -12.01 -4.73
C LEU A 266 0.35 -10.80 -5.51
N LEU A 267 0.92 -10.51 -6.69
CA LEU A 267 0.39 -9.50 -7.61
C LEU A 267 -0.98 -9.89 -8.14
N GLY A 268 -1.19 -11.18 -8.46
CA GLY A 268 -2.50 -11.72 -8.85
C GLY A 268 -3.53 -11.56 -7.75
N ILE A 269 -3.17 -11.89 -6.50
CA ILE A 269 -4.02 -11.67 -5.32
C ILE A 269 -4.35 -10.19 -5.14
N SER A 270 -3.33 -9.31 -5.19
CA SER A 270 -3.50 -7.86 -5.08
C SER A 270 -4.44 -7.33 -6.17
N SER A 271 -4.34 -7.82 -7.40
CA SER A 271 -5.22 -7.44 -8.51
C SER A 271 -6.68 -7.84 -8.26
N ILE A 272 -6.93 -9.09 -7.83
CA ILE A 272 -8.29 -9.57 -7.49
C ILE A 272 -8.91 -8.65 -6.44
N VAL A 273 -8.19 -8.40 -5.34
CA VAL A 273 -8.68 -7.59 -4.23
C VAL A 273 -8.89 -6.14 -4.66
N SER A 274 -7.91 -5.54 -5.32
CA SER A 274 -8.00 -4.16 -5.80
C SER A 274 -9.19 -3.96 -6.74
N ASN A 275 -9.40 -4.86 -7.70
CA ASN A 275 -10.54 -4.79 -8.61
C ASN A 275 -11.87 -4.87 -7.85
N ALA A 276 -11.96 -5.72 -6.84
CA ALA A 276 -13.16 -5.84 -6.03
C ALA A 276 -13.45 -4.55 -5.25
N TYR A 277 -12.46 -3.95 -4.58
CA TYR A 277 -12.61 -2.65 -3.90
C TYR A 277 -12.99 -1.52 -4.87
N LEU A 278 -12.34 -1.46 -6.05
CA LEU A 278 -12.60 -0.43 -7.07
C LEU A 278 -13.99 -0.58 -7.71
N SER A 279 -14.53 -1.78 -7.78
CA SER A 279 -15.86 -2.07 -8.36
C SER A 279 -17.04 -1.58 -7.49
N LEU A 280 -16.82 -1.37 -6.18
CA LEU A 280 -17.87 -0.94 -5.28
C LEU A 280 -18.25 0.52 -5.50
N THR A 281 -19.55 0.81 -5.40
CA THR A 281 -20.02 2.20 -5.26
C THR A 281 -19.58 2.77 -3.91
N GLU A 282 -19.51 4.10 -3.79
CA GLU A 282 -19.09 4.78 -2.55
C GLU A 282 -19.87 4.29 -1.32
N ASP A 283 -21.19 4.17 -1.43
CA ASP A 283 -22.05 3.69 -0.36
C ASP A 283 -21.77 2.24 0.03
N LYS A 284 -21.52 1.37 -0.97
CA LYS A 284 -21.19 -0.03 -0.71
C LYS A 284 -19.82 -0.15 -0.04
N LEU A 285 -18.84 0.64 -0.47
CA LEU A 285 -17.49 0.62 0.07
C LEU A 285 -17.46 1.05 1.55
N VAL A 286 -18.23 2.08 1.90
CA VAL A 286 -18.33 2.55 3.29
C VAL A 286 -19.04 1.55 4.18
N ARG A 287 -20.11 0.92 3.69
CA ARG A 287 -20.79 -0.17 4.42
C ARG A 287 -19.86 -1.36 4.60
N PHE A 288 -19.15 -1.74 3.56
CA PHE A 288 -18.18 -2.82 3.58
C PHE A 288 -17.07 -2.55 4.60
N SER A 289 -16.43 -1.37 4.59
CA SER A 289 -15.42 -0.97 5.58
C SER A 289 -15.92 -1.11 7.02
N LYS A 290 -17.19 -0.78 7.30
CA LYS A 290 -17.78 -0.97 8.64
C LYS A 290 -17.90 -2.44 9.03
N LEU A 291 -18.30 -3.30 8.09
CA LEU A 291 -18.37 -4.76 8.31
C LEU A 291 -16.97 -5.37 8.49
N GLU A 292 -16.01 -4.84 7.75
CA GLU A 292 -14.62 -5.27 7.79
C GLU A 292 -13.98 -4.97 9.15
N LYS A 293 -14.20 -3.76 9.68
CA LYS A 293 -13.78 -3.33 11.04
C LYS A 293 -14.30 -4.21 12.17
N GLN A 294 -15.42 -4.91 11.95
CA GLN A 294 -16.04 -5.78 12.95
C GLN A 294 -15.45 -7.19 12.93
N GLN A 295 -14.61 -7.53 11.94
CA GLN A 295 -13.94 -8.81 11.89
C GLN A 295 -12.88 -8.89 13.00
N ASN A 296 -12.90 -9.99 13.75
CA ASN A 296 -11.87 -10.27 14.74
C ASN A 296 -10.66 -10.90 14.04
N LEU A 297 -9.63 -10.08 13.79
CA LEU A 297 -8.41 -10.49 13.11
C LEU A 297 -7.25 -10.57 14.09
N ILE A 298 -6.38 -11.57 13.91
CA ILE A 298 -5.13 -11.69 14.65
C ILE A 298 -4.18 -10.59 14.16
N PRO A 299 -3.64 -9.68 15.00
CA PRO A 299 -2.75 -8.61 14.54
C PRO A 299 -1.59 -9.13 13.67
N THR A 300 -1.09 -8.33 12.72
CA THR A 300 -0.08 -8.78 11.75
C THR A 300 1.25 -9.21 12.37
N TYR A 301 1.59 -8.70 13.57
CA TYR A 301 2.76 -9.17 14.31
C TYR A 301 2.55 -10.54 14.98
N GLY A 302 1.30 -11.01 15.08
CA GLY A 302 0.94 -12.34 15.57
C GLY A 302 0.73 -13.36 14.46
N THR A 303 0.73 -12.94 13.20
CA THR A 303 0.76 -13.82 12.03
C THR A 303 2.20 -13.93 11.54
N GLU A 304 2.85 -15.05 11.84
CA GLU A 304 4.30 -15.22 11.61
C GLU A 304 4.72 -15.32 10.13
N THR A 305 3.76 -15.57 9.22
CA THR A 305 4.04 -15.82 7.80
C THR A 305 3.12 -15.01 6.87
N ILE A 306 3.61 -14.75 5.65
CA ILE A 306 2.81 -14.13 4.58
C ILE A 306 1.52 -14.93 4.32
N THR A 307 1.60 -16.26 4.28
CA THR A 307 0.41 -17.12 4.09
C THR A 307 -0.61 -16.91 5.21
N ALA A 308 -0.18 -16.85 6.47
CA ALA A 308 -1.08 -16.64 7.60
C ALA A 308 -1.78 -15.27 7.52
N ASP A 309 -1.07 -14.23 7.09
CA ASP A 309 -1.66 -12.91 6.85
C ASP A 309 -2.73 -12.94 5.75
N LEU A 310 -2.47 -13.65 4.65
CA LEU A 310 -3.43 -13.82 3.56
C LEU A 310 -4.64 -14.67 3.97
N GLN A 311 -4.45 -15.66 4.85
CA GLN A 311 -5.55 -16.43 5.41
C GLN A 311 -6.41 -15.60 6.37
N GLU A 312 -5.81 -14.73 7.18
CA GLU A 312 -6.56 -13.78 8.00
C GLU A 312 -7.33 -12.77 7.12
N ALA A 313 -6.72 -12.30 6.02
CA ALA A 313 -7.39 -11.41 5.07
C ALA A 313 -8.63 -12.05 4.42
N ASP A 314 -8.64 -13.37 4.20
CA ASP A 314 -9.81 -14.11 3.65
C ASP A 314 -11.08 -13.87 4.48
N LYS A 315 -10.98 -13.71 5.82
CA LYS A 315 -12.15 -13.42 6.69
C LYS A 315 -12.89 -12.15 6.26
N CYS A 316 -12.14 -11.11 5.90
CA CYS A 316 -12.66 -9.85 5.39
C CYS A 316 -13.13 -9.99 3.93
N LEU A 317 -12.30 -10.62 3.11
CA LEU A 317 -12.50 -10.69 1.65
C LEU A 317 -13.68 -11.58 1.24
N ARG A 318 -14.08 -12.56 2.06
CA ARG A 318 -15.32 -13.35 1.86
C ARG A 318 -16.59 -12.50 1.78
N LEU A 319 -16.58 -11.32 2.41
CA LEU A 319 -17.71 -10.39 2.38
C LEU A 319 -17.69 -9.48 1.14
N LEU A 320 -16.58 -9.46 0.40
CA LEU A 320 -16.33 -8.59 -0.74
C LEU A 320 -16.35 -9.34 -2.07
N LEU A 321 -15.64 -10.46 -2.13
CA LEU A 321 -15.39 -11.22 -3.35
C LEU A 321 -16.59 -12.11 -3.69
N ASN A 322 -16.88 -12.25 -4.98
CA ASN A 322 -17.79 -13.29 -5.45
C ASN A 322 -17.13 -14.68 -5.30
N GLU A 323 -17.90 -15.75 -5.45
CA GLU A 323 -17.40 -17.12 -5.25
C GLU A 323 -16.24 -17.48 -6.18
N GLU A 324 -16.25 -16.99 -7.42
CA GLU A 324 -15.19 -17.28 -8.40
C GLU A 324 -13.88 -16.59 -8.03
N ASP A 325 -13.92 -15.30 -7.70
CA ASP A 325 -12.75 -14.52 -7.29
C ASP A 325 -12.19 -14.99 -5.95
N LEU A 326 -13.07 -15.38 -5.02
CA LEU A 326 -12.68 -15.97 -3.75
C LEU A 326 -11.98 -17.32 -3.94
N LYS A 327 -12.47 -18.15 -4.88
CA LYS A 327 -11.81 -19.41 -5.24
C LYS A 327 -10.43 -19.15 -5.82
N LYS A 328 -10.31 -18.23 -6.80
CA LYS A 328 -9.01 -17.83 -7.40
C LYS A 328 -8.04 -17.30 -6.35
N TYR A 329 -8.53 -16.44 -5.44
CA TYR A 329 -7.74 -15.93 -4.32
C TYR A 329 -7.13 -17.08 -3.50
N ARG A 330 -7.96 -18.04 -3.06
CA ARG A 330 -7.51 -19.17 -2.24
C ARG A 330 -6.55 -20.08 -2.99
N GLU A 331 -6.79 -20.33 -4.27
CA GLU A 331 -5.87 -21.11 -5.11
C GLU A 331 -4.48 -20.47 -5.19
N LEU A 332 -4.40 -19.14 -5.35
CA LEU A 332 -3.12 -18.42 -5.36
C LEU A 332 -2.42 -18.46 -4.00
N VAL A 333 -3.17 -18.34 -2.90
CA VAL A 333 -2.61 -18.46 -1.53
C VAL A 333 -2.06 -19.87 -1.31
N VAL A 334 -2.78 -20.92 -1.70
CA VAL A 334 -2.32 -22.31 -1.58
C VAL A 334 -1.06 -22.55 -2.40
N ARG A 335 -1.01 -22.10 -3.66
CA ARG A 335 0.18 -22.24 -4.51
C ARG A 335 1.41 -21.52 -3.93
N PHE A 336 1.21 -20.36 -3.31
CA PHE A 336 2.26 -19.63 -2.61
C PHE A 336 2.76 -20.39 -1.38
N ASP A 337 1.84 -20.98 -0.59
CA ASP A 337 2.19 -21.75 0.60
C ASP A 337 2.90 -23.06 0.27
N GLU A 338 2.42 -23.79 -0.74
CA GLU A 338 3.01 -25.06 -1.18
C GLU A 338 4.48 -24.89 -1.58
N ARG A 339 4.81 -23.84 -2.35
CA ARG A 339 6.20 -23.57 -2.76
C ARG A 339 7.11 -23.21 -1.59
N ASN A 340 6.60 -22.45 -0.62
CA ASN A 340 7.36 -22.09 0.57
C ASN A 340 7.55 -23.28 1.54
N ARG A 341 6.68 -24.28 1.50
CA ARG A 341 6.84 -25.53 2.28
C ARG A 341 7.74 -26.55 1.58
N SER A 342 7.71 -26.62 0.25
CA SER A 342 8.53 -27.57 -0.52
C SER A 342 10.00 -27.16 -0.63
N GLY A 343 10.36 -25.97 -0.16
CA GLY A 343 11.73 -25.44 -0.30
C GLY A 343 12.09 -25.10 -1.74
N GLU A 344 11.11 -25.02 -2.65
CA GLU A 344 11.33 -24.62 -4.04
C GLU A 344 11.73 -23.13 -4.15
N SER A 345 11.56 -22.35 -3.08
CA SER A 345 11.94 -20.93 -2.96
C SER A 345 13.26 -20.67 -2.24
N SER A 346 14.04 -21.71 -1.89
CA SER A 346 15.31 -21.61 -1.14
C SER A 346 16.53 -22.11 -1.89
#